data_AF-A0A352J9N5-F1
#
_entry.id   AF-A0A352J9N5-F1
#
_cell.length_a   1.000
_cell.length_b   1.000
_cell.length_c   1.000
_cell.angle_alpha   90.00
_cell.angle_beta   90.00
_cell.angle_gamma   90.00
#
_symmetry.space_group_name_H-M   'P 1'
#
loop_
_entity.id
_entity.type
_entity.pdbx_description
1 polymer ?
#
loop_
_entity_poly.entity_id
_entity_poly.type
_entity_poly.pdbx_seq_one_letter_code
_entity_poly.pdbx_strand_id
1 'polypeptide(L)'
;MSYFRPAIDAMTGYVPGEQPKSGIKIIKLNTNENPYPPSPKAIAALQTIDGDSLRRYPDPFAHEFCQAVSEALGVPKDWIIVGNGSDDVLNILIRACAEGHDRKVVYPMPTYVLYRTLAAMQPSATVEVPYGENFELPIEQLVAANGAVTFIASPNSPSGHAVPLEDLRKLAQQVSGIVAIDEAYVDFAEYSALPLVQEFDNVIILRTLSKGYSLAGLRLGFGIANPQLLSGLFKVKDSYNIDAVAIAVGTAAMRDQEYKDANANKVKTSRSRLIHNLKNIDYTVLRSYGNFVLATPPRGNAEEIYLKLKESGILVRYFNQAGLADKLRITVGTDEQNQALYNQLTLIG
;
A
#
# COMPACT_ATOMS: atom_id res chain seq x y z
N MET A 1 32.30 19.78 -2.56
CA MET A 1 31.08 20.00 -3.35
C MET A 1 30.40 18.65 -3.50
N SER A 2 29.09 18.56 -3.26
CA SER A 2 28.34 17.34 -3.54
C SER A 2 28.12 17.19 -5.04
N TYR A 3 28.03 15.95 -5.52
CA TYR A 3 27.62 15.64 -6.89
C TYR A 3 26.08 15.65 -7.05
N PHE A 4 25.33 15.78 -5.95
CA PHE A 4 23.88 15.67 -5.94
C PHE A 4 23.18 17.03 -5.87
N ARG A 5 21.90 17.07 -6.26
CA ARG A 5 21.03 18.23 -6.06
C ARG A 5 20.90 18.53 -4.56
N PRO A 6 20.78 19.81 -4.13
CA PRO A 6 20.63 20.14 -2.72
C PRO A 6 19.49 19.42 -1.99
N ALA A 7 18.37 19.17 -2.67
CA ALA A 7 17.25 18.41 -2.10
C ALA A 7 17.61 16.95 -1.78
N ILE A 8 18.45 16.33 -2.61
CA ILE A 8 18.92 14.95 -2.42
C ILE A 8 19.94 14.89 -1.27
N ASP A 9 20.83 15.87 -1.15
CA ASP A 9 21.76 15.97 -0.01
C ASP A 9 21.02 16.20 1.32
N ALA A 10 19.90 16.93 1.31
CA ALA A 10 19.17 17.30 2.51
C ALA A 10 18.17 16.23 2.98
N MET A 11 17.65 15.40 2.08
CA MET A 11 16.61 14.43 2.44
C MET A 11 17.17 13.20 3.16
N THR A 12 16.32 12.57 3.97
CA THR A 12 16.61 11.23 4.52
C THR A 12 15.98 10.18 3.61
N GLY A 13 16.74 9.13 3.29
CA GLY A 13 16.23 7.98 2.55
C GLY A 13 15.10 7.24 3.29
N TYR A 14 14.31 6.48 2.54
CA TYR A 14 13.28 5.63 3.15
C TYR A 14 13.90 4.63 4.13
N VAL A 15 13.40 4.61 5.36
CA VAL A 15 13.82 3.66 6.39
C VAL A 15 12.84 2.48 6.41
N PRO A 16 13.22 1.30 5.88
CA PRO A 16 12.32 0.16 5.80
C PRO A 16 11.93 -0.39 7.18
N GLY A 17 10.89 -1.23 7.16
CA GLY A 17 10.63 -2.17 8.26
C GLY A 17 11.86 -3.03 8.53
N GLU A 18 12.20 -3.24 9.79
CA GLU A 18 13.26 -4.18 10.17
C GLU A 18 13.04 -5.54 9.50
N GLN A 19 14.12 -6.13 8.97
CA GLN A 19 14.09 -7.47 8.36
C GLN A 19 14.93 -8.43 9.22
N PRO A 20 14.44 -9.64 9.49
CA PRO A 20 15.23 -10.64 10.20
C PRO A 20 16.48 -11.02 9.40
N LYS A 21 17.55 -11.39 10.10
CA LYS A 21 18.69 -12.07 9.48
C LYS A 21 18.25 -13.47 9.01
N SER A 22 18.81 -13.91 7.88
CA SER A 22 18.53 -15.25 7.34
C SER A 22 18.84 -16.35 8.37
N GLY A 23 17.97 -17.37 8.45
CA GLY A 23 18.12 -18.52 9.34
C GLY A 23 17.52 -18.37 10.74
N ILE A 24 17.00 -17.19 11.12
CA ILE A 24 16.33 -16.99 12.40
C ILE A 24 14.81 -17.20 12.22
N LYS A 25 14.24 -18.15 12.95
CA LYS A 25 12.78 -18.36 12.97
C LYS A 25 12.15 -17.23 13.78
N ILE A 26 11.48 -16.29 13.10
CA ILE A 26 10.72 -15.21 13.72
C ILE A 26 9.25 -15.25 13.30
N ILE A 27 8.37 -14.73 14.15
CA ILE A 27 7.00 -14.39 13.77
C ILE A 27 7.01 -12.97 13.21
N LYS A 28 6.95 -12.86 11.88
CA LYS A 28 7.08 -11.58 11.16
C LYS A 28 5.71 -10.97 10.91
N LEU A 29 5.37 -9.95 11.67
CA LEU A 29 4.09 -9.24 11.63
C LEU A 29 4.25 -7.72 11.44
N ASN A 30 5.32 -7.27 10.77
CA ASN A 30 5.71 -5.85 10.73
C ASN A 30 5.57 -5.15 9.36
N THR A 31 5.37 -5.88 8.27
CA THR A 31 5.37 -5.32 6.89
C THR A 31 4.12 -5.65 6.07
N ASN A 32 3.07 -6.12 6.73
CA ASN A 32 1.77 -6.40 6.13
C ASN A 32 1.86 -7.42 4.97
N GLU A 33 2.81 -8.36 5.00
CA GLU A 33 2.77 -9.48 4.06
C GLU A 33 1.58 -10.40 4.36
N ASN A 34 1.13 -11.12 3.35
CA ASN A 34 0.10 -12.12 3.52
C ASN A 34 0.70 -13.36 4.22
N PRO A 35 0.04 -13.93 5.24
CA PRO A 35 0.53 -15.14 5.90
C PRO A 35 0.39 -16.42 5.05
N TYR A 36 -0.39 -16.38 3.96
CA TYR A 36 -0.64 -17.52 3.09
C TYR A 36 0.16 -17.45 1.79
N PRO A 37 0.53 -18.60 1.17
CA PRO A 37 1.27 -18.61 -0.08
C PRO A 37 0.45 -18.04 -1.25
N PRO A 38 1.11 -17.58 -2.32
CA PRO A 38 0.44 -17.14 -3.54
C PRO A 38 -0.35 -18.29 -4.20
N SER A 39 -1.19 -17.93 -5.17
CA SER A 39 -1.99 -18.89 -5.93
C SER A 39 -1.14 -20.04 -6.51
N PRO A 40 -1.59 -21.31 -6.41
CA PRO A 40 -0.96 -22.42 -7.10
C PRO A 40 -0.85 -22.20 -8.62
N LYS A 41 -1.80 -21.48 -9.24
CA LYS A 41 -1.73 -21.12 -10.67
C LYS A 41 -0.61 -20.13 -10.94
N ALA A 42 -0.37 -19.18 -10.02
CA ALA A 42 0.77 -18.26 -10.11
C ALA A 42 2.10 -19.01 -9.98
N ILE A 43 2.19 -20.00 -9.08
CA ILE A 43 3.38 -20.85 -8.95
C ILE A 43 3.58 -21.73 -10.19
N ALA A 44 2.50 -22.28 -10.77
CA ALA A 44 2.59 -23.04 -12.00
C ALA A 44 3.09 -22.18 -13.18
N ALA A 45 2.65 -20.92 -13.28
CA ALA A 45 3.14 -19.99 -14.31
C ALA A 45 4.65 -19.71 -14.20
N LEU A 46 5.21 -19.72 -12.98
CA LEU A 46 6.67 -19.61 -12.81
C LEU A 46 7.41 -20.81 -13.41
N GLN A 47 6.83 -22.00 -13.35
CA GLN A 47 7.42 -23.23 -13.88
C GLN A 47 7.39 -23.30 -15.41
N THR A 48 6.59 -22.46 -16.07
CA THR A 48 6.49 -22.40 -17.53
C THR A 48 7.44 -21.38 -18.17
N ILE A 49 8.21 -20.62 -17.37
CA ILE A 49 9.18 -19.65 -17.89
C ILE A 49 10.38 -20.37 -18.50
N ASP A 50 10.62 -20.13 -19.79
CA ASP A 50 11.76 -20.66 -20.52
C ASP A 50 12.88 -19.62 -20.71
N GLY A 51 14.08 -20.08 -21.10
CA GLY A 51 15.22 -19.19 -21.34
C GLY A 51 15.05 -18.23 -22.53
N ASP A 52 14.15 -18.53 -23.48
CA ASP A 52 13.91 -17.65 -24.62
C ASP A 52 13.10 -16.42 -24.21
N SER A 53 12.14 -16.58 -23.30
CA SER A 53 11.39 -15.48 -22.69
C SER A 53 12.28 -14.53 -21.88
N LEU A 54 13.34 -15.07 -21.24
CA LEU A 54 14.27 -14.28 -20.43
C LEU A 54 15.34 -13.54 -21.25
N ARG A 55 15.73 -14.06 -22.43
CA ARG A 55 16.74 -13.39 -23.27
C ARG A 55 16.16 -12.28 -24.15
N ARG A 56 14.84 -12.11 -24.19
CA ARG A 56 14.13 -11.10 -24.98
C ARG A 56 13.53 -10.05 -24.06
N TYR A 57 13.38 -8.82 -24.58
CA TYR A 57 12.63 -7.81 -23.85
C TYR A 57 11.16 -8.24 -23.71
N PRO A 58 10.56 -8.01 -22.53
CA PRO A 58 9.15 -8.33 -22.29
C PRO A 58 8.23 -7.36 -23.05
N ASP A 59 6.93 -7.62 -22.97
CA ASP A 59 5.92 -6.67 -23.44
C ASP A 59 6.00 -5.36 -22.64
N PRO A 60 6.34 -4.22 -23.27
CA PRO A 60 6.55 -2.95 -22.58
C PRO A 60 5.30 -2.38 -21.89
N PHE A 61 4.11 -2.89 -22.24
CA PHE A 61 2.84 -2.48 -21.66
C PHE A 61 2.13 -3.60 -20.87
N ALA A 62 2.73 -4.80 -20.79
CA ALA A 62 2.17 -5.94 -20.08
C ALA A 62 0.70 -6.23 -20.45
N HIS A 63 0.38 -6.29 -21.75
CA HIS A 63 -1.00 -6.37 -22.24
C HIS A 63 -1.77 -7.57 -21.68
N GLU A 64 -1.12 -8.72 -21.52
CA GLU A 64 -1.77 -9.91 -20.93
C GLU A 64 -2.19 -9.68 -19.47
N PHE A 65 -1.37 -8.96 -18.70
CA PHE A 65 -1.70 -8.59 -17.34
C PHE A 65 -2.84 -7.56 -17.32
N CYS A 66 -2.80 -6.55 -18.18
CA CYS A 66 -3.90 -5.58 -18.33
C CYS A 66 -5.22 -6.27 -18.69
N GLN A 67 -5.17 -7.29 -19.55
CA GLN A 67 -6.33 -8.11 -19.89
C GLN A 67 -6.87 -8.88 -18.68
N ALA A 68 -5.99 -9.49 -17.87
CA ALA A 68 -6.41 -10.16 -16.63
C ALA A 68 -7.02 -9.20 -15.60
N VAL A 69 -6.47 -7.99 -15.48
CA VAL A 69 -7.03 -6.94 -14.62
C VAL A 69 -8.41 -6.50 -15.12
N SER A 70 -8.57 -6.34 -16.44
CA SER A 70 -9.85 -6.02 -17.08
C SER A 70 -10.92 -7.08 -16.79
N GLU A 71 -10.57 -8.36 -16.97
CA GLU A 71 -11.43 -9.51 -16.66
C GLU A 71 -11.87 -9.54 -15.20
N ALA A 72 -10.93 -9.32 -14.27
CA ALA A 72 -11.19 -9.42 -12.84
C ALA A 72 -11.95 -8.21 -12.26
N LEU A 73 -11.77 -7.01 -12.81
CA LEU A 73 -12.29 -5.77 -12.23
C LEU A 73 -13.37 -5.09 -13.08
N GLY A 74 -13.64 -5.57 -14.29
CA GLY A 74 -14.65 -5.00 -15.17
C GLY A 74 -14.29 -3.61 -15.71
N VAL A 75 -13.00 -3.29 -15.83
CA VAL A 75 -12.52 -2.01 -16.40
C VAL A 75 -11.92 -2.21 -17.78
N PRO A 76 -11.93 -1.21 -18.68
CA PRO A 76 -11.28 -1.33 -19.98
C PRO A 76 -9.76 -1.54 -19.84
N LYS A 77 -9.17 -2.40 -20.67
CA LYS A 77 -7.74 -2.75 -20.57
C LYS A 77 -6.79 -1.57 -20.87
N ASP A 78 -7.24 -0.61 -21.65
CA ASP A 78 -6.54 0.63 -22.00
C ASP A 78 -6.61 1.69 -20.89
N TRP A 79 -7.36 1.42 -19.82
CA TRP A 79 -7.43 2.24 -18.61
C TRP A 79 -6.40 1.80 -17.57
N ILE A 80 -5.38 1.02 -17.95
CA ILE A 80 -4.44 0.38 -17.02
C ILE A 80 -3.01 0.78 -17.34
N ILE A 81 -2.27 1.17 -16.31
CA ILE A 81 -0.82 1.35 -16.34
C ILE A 81 -0.18 0.38 -15.35
N VAL A 82 0.85 -0.36 -15.74
CA VAL A 82 1.51 -1.35 -14.89
C VAL A 82 2.84 -0.79 -14.37
N GLY A 83 3.14 -1.04 -13.10
CA GLY A 83 4.33 -0.56 -12.39
C GLY A 83 5.04 -1.66 -11.60
N ASN A 84 6.34 -1.49 -11.38
CA ASN A 84 7.17 -2.38 -10.56
C ASN A 84 6.85 -2.21 -9.06
N GLY A 85 5.65 -2.64 -8.69
CA GLY A 85 4.92 -2.26 -7.49
C GLY A 85 4.11 -0.98 -7.73
N SER A 86 3.14 -0.71 -6.86
CA SER A 86 2.40 0.55 -6.87
C SER A 86 3.31 1.77 -6.63
N ASP A 87 4.46 1.55 -5.96
CA ASP A 87 5.51 2.56 -5.71
C ASP A 87 6.06 3.18 -7.00
N ASP A 88 6.18 2.38 -8.07
CA ASP A 88 6.60 2.87 -9.38
C ASP A 88 5.57 3.85 -9.96
N VAL A 89 4.28 3.51 -9.86
CA VAL A 89 3.19 4.38 -10.33
C VAL A 89 3.06 5.64 -9.47
N LEU A 90 3.27 5.56 -8.15
CA LEU A 90 3.35 6.71 -7.25
C LEU A 90 4.46 7.68 -7.69
N ASN A 91 5.63 7.15 -8.00
CA ASN A 91 6.77 7.93 -8.47
C ASN A 91 6.51 8.56 -9.85
N ILE A 92 5.92 7.80 -10.78
CA ILE A 92 5.50 8.29 -12.10
C ILE A 92 4.53 9.46 -11.97
N LEU A 93 3.53 9.36 -11.07
CA LEU A 93 2.56 10.44 -10.81
C LEU A 93 3.25 11.71 -10.31
N ILE A 94 4.13 11.60 -9.31
CA ILE A 94 4.86 12.76 -8.77
C ILE A 94 5.69 13.42 -9.87
N ARG A 95 6.45 12.64 -10.64
CA ARG A 95 7.30 13.15 -11.72
C ARG A 95 6.50 13.78 -12.86
N ALA A 96 5.32 13.26 -13.17
CA ALA A 96 4.46 13.78 -14.23
C ALA A 96 3.72 15.06 -13.82
N CYS A 97 3.40 15.22 -12.53
CA CYS A 97 2.43 16.22 -12.09
C CYS A 97 3.04 17.36 -11.28
N ALA A 98 4.13 17.13 -10.53
CA ALA A 98 4.58 18.05 -9.49
C ALA A 98 5.92 18.71 -9.84
N GLU A 99 5.95 20.05 -9.79
CA GLU A 99 7.14 20.86 -10.06
C GLU A 99 6.99 22.27 -9.45
N GLY A 100 8.06 22.75 -8.82
CA GLY A 100 8.09 24.09 -8.23
C GLY A 100 7.13 24.25 -7.06
N HIS A 101 6.83 25.51 -6.72
CA HIS A 101 6.02 25.83 -5.55
C HIS A 101 4.51 25.68 -5.79
N ASP A 102 4.04 25.87 -7.02
CA ASP A 102 2.59 25.91 -7.31
C ASP A 102 2.01 24.54 -7.66
N ARG A 103 2.82 23.61 -8.19
CA ARG A 103 2.38 22.24 -8.50
C ARG A 103 2.87 21.28 -7.42
N LYS A 104 2.15 21.29 -6.29
CA LYS A 104 2.53 20.62 -5.04
C LYS A 104 2.12 19.15 -5.01
N VAL A 105 2.83 18.36 -4.22
CA VAL A 105 2.37 17.05 -3.74
C VAL A 105 1.63 17.23 -2.42
N VAL A 106 0.43 16.68 -2.29
CA VAL A 106 -0.41 16.82 -1.09
C VAL A 106 -0.84 15.45 -0.59
N TYR A 107 -0.82 15.22 0.72
CA TYR A 107 -1.36 14.00 1.32
C TYR A 107 -1.61 14.17 2.83
N PRO A 108 -2.54 13.40 3.42
CA PRO A 108 -2.78 13.45 4.84
C PRO A 108 -1.77 12.59 5.63
N MET A 109 -1.48 12.95 6.88
CA MET A 109 -0.51 12.26 7.75
C MET A 109 -1.07 11.97 9.15
N PRO A 110 -0.78 10.81 9.76
CA PRO A 110 0.12 9.77 9.27
C PRO A 110 -0.51 8.83 8.23
N THR A 111 0.28 8.48 7.20
CA THR A 111 -0.08 7.56 6.11
C THR A 111 1.15 6.75 5.67
N TYR A 112 1.12 6.19 4.46
CA TYR A 112 2.26 5.52 3.85
C TYR A 112 3.44 6.47 3.66
N VAL A 113 4.49 6.26 4.48
CA VAL A 113 5.65 7.16 4.58
C VAL A 113 6.44 7.31 3.28
N LEU A 114 6.24 6.42 2.29
CA LEU A 114 6.91 6.52 1.00
C LEU A 114 6.48 7.78 0.23
N TYR A 115 5.25 8.29 0.42
CA TYR A 115 4.83 9.54 -0.22
C TYR A 115 5.78 10.68 0.11
N ARG A 116 6.19 10.80 1.39
CA ARG A 116 7.17 11.80 1.84
C ARG A 116 8.52 11.61 1.17
N THR A 117 9.02 10.38 1.10
CA THR A 117 10.32 10.11 0.46
C THR A 117 10.28 10.44 -1.03
N LEU A 118 9.24 10.03 -1.75
CA LEU A 118 9.10 10.30 -3.18
C LEU A 118 8.96 11.79 -3.46
N ALA A 119 8.13 12.49 -2.67
CA ALA A 119 7.93 13.93 -2.82
C ALA A 119 9.22 14.72 -2.55
N ALA A 120 10.02 14.32 -1.56
CA ALA A 120 11.31 14.95 -1.25
C ALA A 120 12.36 14.81 -2.36
N MET A 121 12.29 13.78 -3.22
CA MET A 121 13.18 13.64 -4.38
C MET A 121 12.83 14.60 -5.52
N GLN A 122 11.55 14.94 -5.64
CA GLN A 122 11.03 15.83 -6.70
C GLN A 122 11.27 17.30 -6.31
N PRO A 123 11.72 18.18 -7.22
CA PRO A 123 11.80 19.63 -6.95
C PRO A 123 10.39 20.26 -6.91
N SER A 124 9.58 19.88 -5.92
CA SER A 124 8.22 20.35 -5.72
C SER A 124 7.97 20.64 -4.24
N ALA A 125 7.12 21.63 -3.97
CA ALA A 125 6.59 21.83 -2.62
C ALA A 125 5.69 20.65 -2.21
N THR A 126 5.76 20.28 -0.94
CA THR A 126 4.95 19.19 -0.36
C THR A 126 4.12 19.74 0.78
N VAL A 127 2.84 19.37 0.86
CA VAL A 127 1.95 19.73 1.96
C VAL A 127 1.44 18.45 2.63
N GLU A 128 1.83 18.28 3.89
CA GLU A 128 1.31 17.22 4.75
C GLU A 128 0.14 17.76 5.57
N VAL A 129 -1.04 17.17 5.40
CA VAL A 129 -2.26 17.58 6.11
C VAL A 129 -2.49 16.65 7.31
N PRO A 130 -2.51 17.12 8.56
CA PRO A 130 -2.74 16.23 9.69
C PRO A 130 -4.12 15.57 9.65
N TYR A 131 -4.18 14.25 9.88
CA TYR A 131 -5.43 13.58 10.23
C TYR A 131 -5.90 14.02 11.62
N GLY A 132 -7.23 14.01 11.83
CA GLY A 132 -7.81 14.07 13.18
C GLY A 132 -7.65 12.75 13.94
N GLU A 133 -8.12 12.71 15.19
CA GLU A 133 -7.96 11.55 16.10
C GLU A 133 -8.54 10.23 15.53
N ASN A 134 -9.61 10.32 14.73
CA ASN A 134 -10.30 9.16 14.14
C ASN A 134 -9.82 8.79 12.72
N PHE A 135 -8.80 9.46 12.20
CA PHE A 135 -8.32 9.29 10.81
C PHE A 135 -9.38 9.57 9.73
N GLU A 136 -10.40 10.36 10.05
CA GLU A 136 -11.33 10.88 9.06
C GLU A 136 -10.59 11.78 8.06
N LEU A 137 -10.95 11.69 6.78
CA LEU A 137 -10.28 12.43 5.72
C LEU A 137 -10.46 13.95 5.92
N PRO A 138 -9.37 14.74 6.06
CA PRO A 138 -9.45 16.19 6.25
C PRO A 138 -9.71 16.90 4.92
N ILE A 139 -10.92 16.73 4.35
CA ILE A 139 -11.28 17.16 2.99
C ILE A 139 -11.05 18.66 2.79
N GLU A 140 -11.53 19.49 3.70
CA GLU A 140 -11.43 20.96 3.57
C GLU A 140 -9.97 21.42 3.47
N GLN A 141 -9.09 20.85 4.29
CA GLN A 141 -7.67 21.18 4.31
C GLN A 141 -6.96 20.65 3.06
N LEU A 142 -7.34 19.47 2.56
CA LEU A 142 -6.81 18.91 1.31
C LEU A 142 -7.23 19.75 0.11
N VAL A 143 -8.49 20.19 0.07
CA VAL A 143 -9.00 21.11 -0.97
C VAL A 143 -8.27 22.44 -0.92
N ALA A 144 -8.11 23.03 0.27
CA ALA A 144 -7.38 24.29 0.44
C ALA A 144 -5.90 24.18 0.04
N ALA A 145 -5.26 23.04 0.27
CA ALA A 145 -3.88 22.80 -0.16
C ALA A 145 -3.72 22.71 -1.69
N ASN A 146 -4.79 22.28 -2.38
CA ASN A 146 -4.95 22.17 -3.84
C ASN A 146 -3.70 21.64 -4.56
N GLY A 147 -3.36 20.37 -4.29
CA GLY A 147 -2.21 19.71 -4.90
C GLY A 147 -2.35 19.52 -6.41
N ALA A 148 -1.22 19.52 -7.13
CA ALA A 148 -1.19 19.00 -8.49
C ALA A 148 -1.39 17.48 -8.52
N VAL A 149 -0.97 16.81 -7.43
CA VAL A 149 -1.35 15.44 -7.11
C VAL A 149 -1.64 15.34 -5.61
N THR A 150 -2.77 14.72 -5.28
CA THR A 150 -3.21 14.46 -3.91
C THR A 150 -3.30 12.95 -3.67
N PHE A 151 -2.46 12.41 -2.78
CA PHE A 151 -2.46 10.97 -2.47
C PHE A 151 -3.33 10.65 -1.25
N ILE A 152 -4.28 9.73 -1.43
CA ILE A 152 -5.16 9.24 -0.37
C ILE A 152 -5.04 7.71 -0.27
N ALA A 153 -4.49 7.21 0.84
CA ALA A 153 -4.50 5.77 1.12
C ALA A 153 -5.86 5.35 1.69
N SER A 154 -6.53 4.40 1.05
CA SER A 154 -7.82 3.85 1.49
C SER A 154 -7.94 2.37 1.12
N PRO A 155 -7.84 1.43 2.07
CA PRO A 155 -7.58 1.64 3.50
C PRO A 155 -6.21 2.27 3.82
N ASN A 156 -6.18 3.22 4.75
CA ASN A 156 -4.96 3.90 5.19
C ASN A 156 -4.05 2.95 6.01
N SER A 157 -2.75 2.95 5.74
CA SER A 157 -1.74 2.40 6.65
C SER A 157 -0.99 3.55 7.32
N PRO A 158 -0.99 3.64 8.67
CA PRO A 158 -1.13 2.48 9.56
C PRO A 158 -2.50 2.33 10.26
N SER A 159 -3.46 3.25 10.10
CA SER A 159 -4.70 3.26 10.90
C SER A 159 -5.69 2.16 10.57
N GLY A 160 -5.70 1.69 9.33
CA GLY A 160 -6.69 0.76 8.80
C GLY A 160 -8.00 1.42 8.38
N HIS A 161 -8.14 2.74 8.53
CA HIS A 161 -9.35 3.49 8.15
C HIS A 161 -9.58 3.42 6.64
N ALA A 162 -10.80 3.05 6.22
CA ALA A 162 -11.23 3.16 4.83
C ALA A 162 -12.06 4.43 4.67
N VAL A 163 -11.66 5.30 3.77
CA VAL A 163 -12.36 6.56 3.49
C VAL A 163 -13.69 6.25 2.80
N PRO A 164 -14.82 6.85 3.20
CA PRO A 164 -16.09 6.70 2.49
C PRO A 164 -16.01 7.13 1.03
N LEU A 165 -16.71 6.42 0.15
CA LEU A 165 -16.74 6.72 -1.30
C LEU A 165 -17.21 8.16 -1.58
N GLU A 166 -18.22 8.63 -0.84
CA GLU A 166 -18.74 10.00 -0.98
C GLU A 166 -17.71 11.07 -0.63
N ASP A 167 -16.82 10.81 0.31
CA ASP A 167 -15.81 11.78 0.71
C ASP A 167 -14.66 11.84 -0.30
N LEU A 168 -14.30 10.71 -0.90
CA LEU A 168 -13.39 10.66 -2.05
C LEU A 168 -13.99 11.37 -3.27
N ARG A 169 -15.30 11.19 -3.52
CA ARG A 169 -16.04 11.90 -4.57
C ARG A 169 -16.02 13.41 -4.36
N LYS A 170 -16.34 13.88 -3.14
CA LYS A 170 -16.28 15.31 -2.78
C LYS A 170 -14.89 15.90 -3.01
N LEU A 171 -13.84 15.17 -2.63
CA LEU A 171 -12.46 15.61 -2.84
C LEU A 171 -12.15 15.73 -4.35
N ALA A 172 -12.46 14.69 -5.13
CA ALA A 172 -12.22 14.66 -6.58
C ALA A 172 -12.92 15.81 -7.33
N GLN A 173 -14.13 16.18 -6.89
CA GLN A 173 -14.89 17.31 -7.44
C GLN A 173 -14.27 18.68 -7.14
N GLN A 174 -13.57 18.84 -6.03
CA GLN A 174 -13.16 20.15 -5.50
C GLN A 174 -11.69 20.50 -5.76
N VAL A 175 -10.84 19.52 -6.07
CA VAL A 175 -9.43 19.78 -6.41
C VAL A 175 -9.22 19.91 -7.91
N SER A 176 -8.29 20.77 -8.33
CA SER A 176 -7.94 20.91 -9.74
C SER A 176 -6.91 19.88 -10.24
N GLY A 177 -6.18 19.24 -9.33
CA GLY A 177 -5.15 18.26 -9.65
C GLY A 177 -5.65 16.82 -9.70
N ILE A 178 -4.70 15.89 -9.81
CA ILE A 178 -5.00 14.45 -9.79
C ILE A 178 -5.27 14.00 -8.36
N VAL A 179 -6.32 13.21 -8.15
CA VAL A 179 -6.55 12.46 -6.91
C VAL A 179 -6.10 11.02 -7.12
N ALA A 180 -5.01 10.65 -6.46
CA ALA A 180 -4.44 9.31 -6.50
C ALA A 180 -4.87 8.53 -5.26
N ILE A 181 -5.79 7.58 -5.45
CA ILE A 181 -6.34 6.77 -4.37
C ILE A 181 -5.55 5.46 -4.31
N ASP A 182 -4.75 5.32 -3.26
CA ASP A 182 -3.92 4.14 -3.00
C ASP A 182 -4.74 3.06 -2.29
N GLU A 183 -5.11 2.05 -3.07
CA GLU A 183 -5.91 0.90 -2.70
C GLU A 183 -5.03 -0.34 -2.42
N ALA A 184 -3.80 -0.18 -1.94
CA ALA A 184 -2.90 -1.31 -1.66
C ALA A 184 -3.48 -2.39 -0.72
N TYR A 185 -4.52 -2.07 0.06
CA TYR A 185 -5.19 -2.98 1.00
C TYR A 185 -6.67 -3.26 0.66
N VAL A 186 -7.15 -2.86 -0.52
CA VAL A 186 -8.57 -2.97 -0.89
C VAL A 186 -9.10 -4.40 -0.91
N ASP A 187 -8.24 -5.40 -1.16
CA ASP A 187 -8.63 -6.82 -1.15
C ASP A 187 -9.16 -7.29 0.23
N PHE A 188 -8.85 -6.56 1.30
CA PHE A 188 -9.33 -6.84 2.66
C PHE A 188 -10.49 -5.93 3.10
N ALA A 189 -10.84 -4.94 2.27
CA ALA A 189 -11.87 -3.95 2.54
C ALA A 189 -13.27 -4.48 2.22
N GLU A 190 -14.28 -3.63 2.41
CA GLU A 190 -15.68 -3.92 2.09
C GLU A 190 -16.12 -3.30 0.75
N TYR A 191 -15.40 -2.27 0.30
CA TYR A 191 -15.70 -1.53 -0.92
C TYR A 191 -14.43 -0.95 -1.52
N SER A 192 -14.55 -0.47 -2.76
CA SER A 192 -13.49 0.16 -3.52
C SER A 192 -13.95 1.52 -4.07
N ALA A 193 -13.01 2.42 -4.27
CA ALA A 193 -13.15 3.68 -5.00
C ALA A 193 -13.13 3.52 -6.52
N LEU A 194 -13.05 2.28 -7.05
CA LEU A 194 -13.02 2.00 -8.48
C LEU A 194 -14.08 2.72 -9.31
N PRO A 195 -15.36 2.86 -8.86
CA PRO A 195 -16.36 3.61 -9.63
C PRO A 195 -15.95 5.05 -9.97
N LEU A 196 -15.12 5.69 -9.12
CA LEU A 196 -14.73 7.10 -9.31
C LEU A 196 -13.89 7.33 -10.56
N VAL A 197 -13.18 6.33 -11.09
CA VAL A 197 -12.43 6.50 -12.34
C VAL A 197 -13.35 6.71 -13.54
N GLN A 198 -14.58 6.19 -13.48
CA GLN A 198 -15.60 6.41 -14.51
C GLN A 198 -16.34 7.73 -14.33
N GLU A 199 -16.38 8.24 -13.10
CA GLU A 199 -17.05 9.50 -12.76
C GLU A 199 -16.15 10.73 -12.97
N PHE A 200 -14.83 10.57 -12.88
CA PHE A 200 -13.87 11.67 -12.86
C PHE A 200 -12.61 11.39 -13.68
N ASP A 201 -12.26 12.32 -14.57
CA ASP A 201 -11.05 12.23 -15.41
C ASP A 201 -9.75 12.54 -14.66
N ASN A 202 -9.82 13.09 -13.44
CA ASN A 202 -8.69 13.41 -12.58
C ASN A 202 -8.42 12.36 -11.48
N VAL A 203 -9.12 11.21 -11.50
CA VAL A 203 -8.92 10.15 -10.50
C VAL A 203 -8.08 9.01 -11.08
N ILE A 204 -7.13 8.53 -10.26
CA ILE A 204 -6.39 7.29 -10.51
C ILE A 204 -6.44 6.40 -9.27
N ILE A 205 -6.76 5.13 -9.46
CA ILE A 205 -6.71 4.10 -8.39
C ILE A 205 -5.40 3.33 -8.51
N LEU A 206 -4.68 3.15 -7.41
CA LEU A 206 -3.43 2.37 -7.38
C LEU A 206 -3.64 1.07 -6.63
N ARG A 207 -3.19 -0.05 -7.20
CA ARG A 207 -3.27 -1.37 -6.58
C ARG A 207 -1.97 -2.15 -6.68
N THR A 208 -1.84 -3.19 -5.87
CA THR A 208 -0.66 -4.05 -5.85
C THR A 208 -1.03 -5.50 -5.60
N LEU A 209 -0.25 -6.41 -6.17
CA LEU A 209 -0.33 -7.84 -5.86
C LEU A 209 0.47 -8.20 -4.59
N SER A 210 1.13 -7.22 -3.97
CA SER A 210 2.00 -7.45 -2.81
C SER A 210 1.25 -7.95 -1.57
N LYS A 211 -0.03 -7.60 -1.44
CA LYS A 211 -0.81 -7.80 -0.21
C LYS A 211 -1.86 -8.90 -0.42
N GLY A 212 -2.98 -8.61 -1.07
CA GLY A 212 -4.07 -9.58 -1.27
C GLY A 212 -3.62 -10.87 -1.96
N TYR A 213 -2.71 -10.77 -2.93
CA TYR A 213 -2.27 -11.89 -3.78
C TYR A 213 -1.03 -12.62 -3.26
N SER A 214 -0.48 -12.24 -2.11
CA SER A 214 0.74 -12.84 -1.52
C SER A 214 1.99 -12.77 -2.40
N LEU A 215 2.13 -11.73 -3.23
CA LEU A 215 3.25 -11.58 -4.19
C LEU A 215 4.13 -10.37 -3.88
N ALA A 216 4.39 -10.09 -2.59
CA ALA A 216 5.25 -8.97 -2.17
C ALA A 216 6.66 -9.02 -2.79
N GLY A 217 7.20 -10.24 -2.99
CA GLY A 217 8.50 -10.46 -3.62
C GLY A 217 8.51 -10.28 -5.14
N LEU A 218 7.34 -10.28 -5.81
CA LEU A 218 7.23 -10.13 -7.26
C LEU A 218 7.30 -8.66 -7.70
N ARG A 219 6.95 -7.73 -6.80
CA ARG A 219 6.93 -6.28 -7.08
C ARG A 219 6.06 -5.94 -8.31
N LEU A 220 4.80 -6.38 -8.30
CA LEU A 220 3.84 -6.00 -9.34
C LEU A 220 2.71 -5.14 -8.78
N GLY A 221 2.43 -4.03 -9.44
CA GLY A 221 1.31 -3.14 -9.15
C GLY A 221 0.81 -2.43 -10.40
N PHE A 222 -0.28 -1.70 -10.28
CA PHE A 222 -0.91 -1.03 -11.40
C PHE A 222 -1.74 0.17 -10.97
N GLY A 223 -1.96 1.09 -11.91
CA GLY A 223 -2.91 2.19 -11.81
C GLY A 223 -4.10 1.97 -12.75
N ILE A 224 -5.28 2.44 -12.36
CA ILE A 224 -6.49 2.48 -13.18
C ILE A 224 -6.96 3.92 -13.29
N ALA A 225 -7.06 4.45 -14.51
CA ALA A 225 -7.53 5.81 -14.76
C ALA A 225 -8.02 5.98 -16.21
N ASN A 226 -8.69 7.11 -16.48
CA ASN A 226 -9.05 7.50 -17.84
C ASN A 226 -7.79 7.53 -18.76
N PRO A 227 -7.85 7.01 -20.01
CA PRO A 227 -6.73 6.99 -20.95
C PRO A 227 -6.11 8.37 -21.21
N GLN A 228 -6.91 9.45 -21.13
CA GLN A 228 -6.39 10.81 -21.27
C GLN A 228 -5.38 11.14 -20.16
N LEU A 229 -5.66 10.77 -18.91
CA LEU A 229 -4.72 10.92 -17.80
C LEU A 229 -3.49 10.02 -18.03
N LEU A 230 -3.71 8.76 -18.40
CA LEU A 230 -2.62 7.79 -18.61
C LEU A 230 -1.65 8.20 -19.73
N SER A 231 -2.13 8.91 -20.77
CA SER A 231 -1.27 9.42 -21.84
C SER A 231 -0.12 10.31 -21.32
N GLY A 232 -0.36 11.05 -20.23
CA GLY A 232 0.66 11.81 -19.52
C GLY A 232 1.69 10.90 -18.84
N LEU A 233 1.21 9.87 -18.14
CA LEU A 233 2.03 8.96 -17.34
C LEU A 233 2.89 8.04 -18.20
N PHE A 234 2.38 7.58 -19.36
CA PHE A 234 3.14 6.75 -20.29
C PHE A 234 4.38 7.44 -20.88
N LYS A 235 4.44 8.78 -20.86
CA LYS A 235 5.65 9.54 -21.25
C LYS A 235 6.77 9.48 -20.19
N VAL A 236 6.43 9.15 -18.94
CA VAL A 236 7.34 9.12 -17.80
C VAL A 236 7.69 7.68 -17.40
N LYS A 237 6.78 6.73 -17.63
CA LYS A 237 7.02 5.30 -17.48
C LYS A 237 8.27 4.90 -18.25
N ASP A 238 9.14 4.10 -17.62
CA ASP A 238 10.29 3.53 -18.33
C ASP A 238 9.84 2.58 -19.46
N SER A 239 10.67 2.41 -20.47
CA SER A 239 10.34 1.64 -21.67
C SER A 239 9.97 0.19 -21.35
N TYR A 240 10.71 -0.46 -20.43
CA TYR A 240 10.49 -1.84 -19.98
C TYR A 240 10.58 -1.92 -18.45
N ASN A 241 9.54 -1.46 -17.75
CA ASN A 241 9.56 -1.37 -16.28
C ASN A 241 9.18 -2.68 -15.58
N ILE A 242 8.61 -3.67 -16.29
CA ILE A 242 8.18 -4.95 -15.73
C ILE A 242 8.87 -6.09 -16.47
N ASP A 243 9.42 -7.05 -15.74
CA ASP A 243 10.05 -8.23 -16.32
C ASP A 243 9.03 -9.30 -16.75
N ALA A 244 9.47 -10.23 -17.60
CA ALA A 244 8.63 -11.29 -18.15
C ALA A 244 8.06 -12.24 -17.07
N VAL A 245 8.79 -12.46 -15.98
CA VAL A 245 8.35 -13.35 -14.88
C VAL A 245 7.21 -12.70 -14.12
N ALA A 246 7.36 -11.41 -13.77
CA ALA A 246 6.32 -10.63 -13.12
C ALA A 246 5.03 -10.58 -13.94
N ILE A 247 5.13 -10.36 -15.26
CA ILE A 247 3.96 -10.37 -16.16
C ILE A 247 3.25 -11.73 -16.11
N ALA A 248 3.98 -12.83 -16.31
CA ALA A 248 3.38 -14.17 -16.36
C ALA A 248 2.76 -14.60 -15.03
N VAL A 249 3.52 -14.51 -13.94
CA VAL A 249 3.08 -14.91 -12.59
C VAL A 249 1.94 -14.01 -12.11
N GLY A 250 2.07 -12.69 -12.33
CA GLY A 250 1.05 -11.71 -11.99
C GLY A 250 -0.26 -11.92 -12.75
N THR A 251 -0.19 -12.25 -14.04
CA THR A 251 -1.37 -12.53 -14.87
C THR A 251 -2.13 -13.75 -14.35
N ALA A 252 -1.42 -14.83 -14.04
CA ALA A 252 -2.04 -16.04 -13.48
C ALA A 252 -2.66 -15.78 -12.10
N ALA A 253 -1.99 -15.00 -11.24
CA ALA A 253 -2.53 -14.60 -9.94
C ALA A 253 -3.77 -13.70 -10.06
N MET A 254 -3.75 -12.72 -10.96
CA MET A 254 -4.86 -11.80 -11.20
C MET A 254 -6.11 -12.51 -11.73
N ARG A 255 -5.95 -13.62 -12.47
CA ARG A 255 -7.10 -14.44 -12.91
C ARG A 255 -7.66 -15.33 -11.80
N ASP A 256 -6.88 -15.68 -10.78
CA ASP A 256 -7.28 -16.61 -9.72
C ASP A 256 -7.97 -15.89 -8.55
N GLN A 257 -9.04 -15.14 -8.85
CA GLN A 257 -9.78 -14.34 -7.88
C GLN A 257 -10.33 -15.19 -6.72
N GLU A 258 -10.85 -16.39 -7.01
CA GLU A 258 -11.39 -17.30 -5.99
C GLU A 258 -10.35 -17.63 -4.90
N TYR A 259 -9.12 -17.96 -5.29
CA TYR A 259 -8.05 -18.25 -4.34
C TYR A 259 -7.67 -17.02 -3.51
N LYS A 260 -7.52 -15.86 -4.17
CA LYS A 260 -7.22 -14.59 -3.50
C LYS A 260 -8.32 -14.23 -2.49
N ASP A 261 -9.58 -14.31 -2.88
CA ASP A 261 -10.72 -13.97 -2.02
C ASP A 261 -10.86 -14.93 -0.84
N ALA A 262 -10.64 -16.24 -1.05
CA ALA A 262 -10.60 -17.23 0.02
C ALA A 262 -9.52 -16.89 1.07
N ASN A 263 -8.32 -16.50 0.64
CA ASN A 263 -7.25 -16.10 1.55
C ASN A 263 -7.53 -14.76 2.23
N ALA A 264 -8.06 -13.77 1.51
CA ALA A 264 -8.48 -12.50 2.10
C ALA A 264 -9.55 -12.70 3.18
N ASN A 265 -10.51 -13.60 2.97
CA ASN A 265 -11.55 -13.92 3.96
C ASN A 265 -10.98 -14.60 5.22
N LYS A 266 -9.98 -15.47 5.08
CA LYS A 266 -9.24 -16.00 6.25
C LYS A 266 -8.59 -14.88 7.04
N VAL A 267 -7.87 -13.97 6.37
CA VAL A 267 -7.24 -12.82 7.02
C VAL A 267 -8.26 -11.92 7.71
N LYS A 268 -9.40 -11.62 7.08
CA LYS A 268 -10.50 -10.83 7.69
C LYS A 268 -11.05 -11.49 8.95
N THR A 269 -11.21 -12.81 8.94
CA THR A 269 -11.66 -13.59 10.10
C THR A 269 -10.62 -13.54 11.22
N SER A 270 -9.35 -13.79 10.92
CA SER A 270 -8.24 -13.70 11.88
C SER A 270 -8.08 -12.29 12.44
N ARG A 271 -8.29 -11.25 11.62
CA ARG A 271 -8.28 -9.84 12.04
C ARG A 271 -9.34 -9.57 13.10
N SER A 272 -10.58 -10.03 12.88
CA SER A 272 -11.67 -9.86 13.85
C SER A 272 -11.35 -10.54 15.19
N ARG A 273 -10.78 -11.75 15.16
CA ARG A 273 -10.32 -12.45 16.37
C ARG A 273 -9.18 -11.70 17.06
N LEU A 274 -8.18 -11.24 16.31
CA LEU A 274 -7.06 -10.48 16.86
C LEU A 274 -7.53 -9.19 17.55
N ILE A 275 -8.46 -8.45 16.92
CA ILE A 275 -9.07 -7.25 17.52
C ILE A 275 -9.76 -7.61 18.85
N HIS A 276 -10.56 -8.68 18.86
CA HIS A 276 -11.24 -9.13 20.08
C HIS A 276 -10.23 -9.50 21.19
N ASN A 277 -9.22 -10.29 20.86
CA ASN A 277 -8.19 -10.71 21.80
C ASN A 277 -7.42 -9.51 22.38
N LEU A 278 -6.98 -8.56 21.55
CA LEU A 278 -6.30 -7.36 22.01
C LEU A 278 -7.18 -6.52 22.95
N LYS A 279 -8.48 -6.39 22.67
CA LYS A 279 -9.41 -5.69 23.57
C LYS A 279 -9.59 -6.39 24.91
N ASN A 280 -9.50 -7.73 24.96
CA ASN A 280 -9.59 -8.49 26.22
C ASN A 280 -8.40 -8.28 27.16
N ILE A 281 -7.31 -7.69 26.66
CA ILE A 281 -6.13 -7.28 27.45
C ILE A 281 -5.99 -5.75 27.47
N ASP A 282 -7.13 -5.04 27.38
CA ASP A 282 -7.26 -3.58 27.52
C ASP A 282 -6.54 -2.73 26.46
N TYR A 283 -6.17 -3.30 25.31
CA TYR A 283 -5.67 -2.48 24.19
C TYR A 283 -6.82 -1.74 23.52
N THR A 284 -6.60 -0.47 23.21
CA THR A 284 -7.48 0.28 22.31
C THR A 284 -7.11 -0.04 20.87
N VAL A 285 -8.06 -0.55 20.08
CA VAL A 285 -7.81 -0.98 18.70
C VAL A 285 -8.79 -0.31 17.75
N LEU A 286 -8.27 0.40 16.74
CA LEU A 286 -9.08 1.01 15.70
C LEU A 286 -9.72 -0.05 14.79
N ARG A 287 -10.92 0.24 14.26
CA ARG A 287 -11.50 -0.59 13.19
C ARG A 287 -10.55 -0.54 11.99
N SER A 288 -10.18 -1.70 11.49
CA SER A 288 -9.29 -1.83 10.33
C SER A 288 -10.00 -2.53 9.17
N TYR A 289 -9.76 -2.01 7.98
CA TYR A 289 -10.15 -2.58 6.70
C TYR A 289 -8.96 -3.18 5.93
N GLY A 290 -7.74 -3.15 6.49
CA GLY A 290 -6.55 -3.79 5.92
C GLY A 290 -6.25 -5.17 6.50
N ASN A 291 -5.06 -5.72 6.22
CA ASN A 291 -4.52 -6.96 6.80
C ASN A 291 -3.64 -6.71 8.05
N PHE A 292 -3.96 -5.67 8.80
CA PHE A 292 -3.24 -5.25 10.00
C PHE A 292 -4.21 -4.53 10.93
N VAL A 293 -3.78 -4.25 12.16
CA VAL A 293 -4.50 -3.42 13.14
C VAL A 293 -3.56 -2.39 13.72
N LEU A 294 -4.09 -1.23 14.10
CA LEU A 294 -3.38 -0.23 14.90
C LEU A 294 -3.88 -0.31 16.34
N ALA A 295 -2.99 -0.67 17.25
CA ALA A 295 -3.33 -0.95 18.64
C ALA A 295 -2.51 -0.07 19.58
N THR A 296 -3.19 0.55 20.54
CA THR A 296 -2.60 1.37 21.61
C THR A 296 -2.60 0.52 22.89
N PRO A 297 -1.43 0.23 23.49
CA PRO A 297 -1.36 -0.45 24.78
C PRO A 297 -2.00 0.37 25.91
N PRO A 298 -2.51 -0.27 26.97
CA PRO A 298 -3.23 0.43 28.06
C PRO A 298 -2.39 1.49 28.78
N ARG A 299 -1.06 1.31 28.83
CA ARG A 299 -0.12 2.25 29.48
C ARG A 299 0.57 3.20 28.49
N GLY A 300 0.21 3.17 27.20
CA GLY A 300 0.85 3.98 26.17
C GLY A 300 2.33 3.67 25.90
N ASN A 301 2.86 2.57 26.45
CA ASN A 301 4.28 2.18 26.39
C ASN A 301 4.60 1.30 25.17
N ALA A 302 4.16 1.73 23.98
CA ALA A 302 4.29 0.94 22.75
C ALA A 302 5.74 0.57 22.40
N GLU A 303 6.70 1.47 22.59
CA GLU A 303 8.12 1.19 22.32
C GLU A 303 8.67 0.06 23.19
N GLU A 304 8.36 0.09 24.49
CA GLU A 304 8.79 -0.95 25.44
C GLU A 304 8.22 -2.31 25.06
N ILE A 305 6.93 -2.37 24.75
CA ILE A 305 6.27 -3.61 24.31
C ILE A 305 6.86 -4.11 22.99
N TYR A 306 7.13 -3.21 22.05
CA TYR A 306 7.78 -3.56 20.79
C TYR A 306 9.15 -4.21 21.02
N LEU A 307 9.99 -3.63 21.90
CA LEU A 307 11.31 -4.17 22.21
C LEU A 307 11.22 -5.55 22.86
N LYS A 308 10.30 -5.74 23.82
CA LYS A 308 10.06 -7.04 24.48
C LYS A 308 9.52 -8.12 23.52
N LEU A 309 8.61 -7.75 22.62
CA LEU A 309 8.13 -8.65 21.56
C LEU A 309 9.28 -9.07 20.65
N LYS A 310 10.13 -8.12 20.26
CA LYS A 310 11.30 -8.37 19.42
C LYS A 310 12.30 -9.31 20.09
N GLU A 311 12.61 -9.11 21.36
CA GLU A 311 13.45 -10.03 22.16
C GLU A 311 12.87 -11.45 22.19
N SER A 312 11.54 -11.57 22.11
CA SER A 312 10.81 -12.83 22.09
C SER A 312 10.64 -13.43 20.68
N GLY A 313 11.27 -12.84 19.66
CA GLY A 313 11.20 -13.31 18.28
C GLY A 313 9.90 -12.96 17.53
N ILE A 314 9.13 -11.99 18.03
CA ILE A 314 7.90 -11.50 17.40
C ILE A 314 8.12 -10.07 16.91
N LEU A 315 8.11 -9.87 15.60
CA LEU A 315 8.40 -8.56 15.01
C LEU A 315 7.11 -7.89 14.56
N VAL A 316 6.68 -6.85 15.28
CA VAL A 316 5.59 -5.94 14.89
C VAL A 316 6.17 -4.62 14.40
N ARG A 317 5.33 -3.64 13.99
CA ARG A 317 5.82 -2.32 13.57
C ARG A 317 5.52 -1.26 14.63
N TYR A 318 6.57 -0.67 15.16
CA TYR A 318 6.55 0.56 15.95
C TYR A 318 6.95 1.76 15.08
N PHE A 319 6.39 2.94 15.39
CA PHE A 319 6.72 4.19 14.72
C PHE A 319 7.10 5.24 15.77
N ASN A 320 8.36 5.67 15.78
CA ASN A 320 8.79 6.83 16.57
C ASN A 320 8.41 8.12 15.82
N GLN A 321 7.11 8.41 15.78
CA GLN A 321 6.55 9.58 15.08
C GLN A 321 5.34 10.12 15.86
N ALA A 322 5.17 11.44 15.85
CA ALA A 322 3.99 12.10 16.39
C ALA A 322 2.68 11.49 15.83
N GLY A 323 1.70 11.26 16.71
CA GLY A 323 0.43 10.60 16.39
C GLY A 323 0.48 9.06 16.36
N LEU A 324 1.68 8.45 16.42
CA LEU A 324 1.86 6.99 16.40
C LEU A 324 2.78 6.44 17.48
N ALA A 325 3.51 7.28 18.23
CA ALA A 325 4.51 6.87 19.21
C ALA A 325 3.95 6.06 20.39
N ASP A 326 2.65 6.10 20.62
CA ASP A 326 1.95 5.29 21.63
C ASP A 326 1.27 4.06 21.01
N LYS A 327 1.53 3.74 19.73
CA LYS A 327 0.81 2.70 18.98
C LYS A 327 1.73 1.67 18.34
N LEU A 328 1.19 0.47 18.14
CA LEU A 328 1.78 -0.62 17.39
C LEU A 328 0.89 -0.95 16.20
N ARG A 329 1.49 -1.03 15.01
CA ARG A 329 0.82 -1.66 13.86
C ARG A 329 1.21 -3.13 13.81
N ILE A 330 0.21 -3.98 13.91
CA ILE A 330 0.35 -5.43 13.98
C ILE A 330 -0.25 -6.01 12.70
N THR A 331 0.57 -6.66 11.88
CA THR A 331 0.09 -7.44 10.72
C THR A 331 -0.70 -8.63 11.22
N VAL A 332 -1.79 -8.98 10.53
CA VAL A 332 -2.54 -10.20 10.80
C VAL A 332 -1.82 -11.38 10.17
N GLY A 333 -1.30 -12.27 11.01
CA GLY A 333 -0.64 -13.51 10.61
C GLY A 333 -1.61 -14.69 10.47
N THR A 334 -1.08 -15.91 10.48
CA THR A 334 -1.89 -17.12 10.69
C THR A 334 -2.50 -17.13 12.09
N ASP A 335 -3.47 -18.00 12.35
CA ASP A 335 -4.09 -18.10 13.67
C ASP A 335 -3.07 -18.49 14.75
N GLU A 336 -2.10 -19.34 14.42
CA GLU A 336 -1.01 -19.73 15.32
C GLU A 336 -0.08 -18.56 15.63
N GLN A 337 0.26 -17.74 14.61
CA GLN A 337 1.09 -16.55 14.80
C GLN A 337 0.39 -15.49 15.64
N ASN A 338 -0.90 -15.26 15.39
CA ASN A 338 -1.71 -14.32 16.15
C ASN A 338 -1.91 -14.79 17.60
N GLN A 339 -2.08 -16.09 17.82
CA GLN A 339 -2.18 -16.67 19.17
C GLN A 339 -0.87 -16.57 19.93
N ALA A 340 0.27 -16.84 19.28
CA ALA A 340 1.58 -16.68 19.89
C ALA A 340 1.87 -15.22 20.27
N LEU A 341 1.52 -14.27 19.40
CA LEU A 341 1.56 -12.84 19.72
C LEU A 341 0.70 -12.52 20.96
N TYR A 342 -0.56 -12.95 20.98
CA TYR A 342 -1.47 -12.69 22.10
C TYR A 342 -0.93 -13.23 23.42
N ASN A 343 -0.47 -14.47 23.44
CA ASN A 343 0.14 -15.07 24.63
C ASN A 343 1.35 -14.25 25.10
N GLN A 344 2.20 -13.80 24.18
CA GLN A 344 3.37 -13.01 24.56
C GLN A 344 2.98 -11.63 25.11
N LEU A 345 1.96 -10.98 24.53
CA LEU A 345 1.43 -9.72 25.06
C LEU A 345 0.91 -9.88 26.49
N THR A 346 0.18 -10.96 26.80
CA THR A 346 -0.30 -11.23 28.17
C THR A 346 0.81 -11.43 29.20
N LEU A 347 1.99 -11.90 28.77
CA LEU A 347 3.16 -12.06 29.65
C LEU A 347 3.89 -10.74 29.90
N ILE A 348 3.84 -9.81 28.94
CA ILE A 348 4.55 -8.52 29.02
C ILE A 348 3.86 -7.55 29.99
N GLY A 349 2.53 -7.66 30.14
CA GLY A 349 1.72 -6.78 31.00
C GLY A 349 1.08 -5.66 30.20
#